data_AF-A0A2I0FJV9-F1
#
_entry.id   AF-A0A2I0FJV9-F1
#
_cell.length_a   1.000
_cell.length_b   1.000
_cell.length_c   1.000
_cell.angle_alpha   90.00
_cell.angle_beta   90.00
_cell.angle_gamma   90.00
#
_symmetry.space_group_name_H-M   'P 1'
#
loop_
_entity.id
_entity.type
_entity.pdbx_description
1 polymer ?
#
loop_
_entity_poly.entity_id
_entity_poly.type
_entity_poly.pdbx_seq_one_letter_code
_entity_poly.pdbx_strand_id
1 'polypeptide(L)'
;MSNLLNKNSKKKLLERGPQISPANQFKLEAVEQNESLINEPTKKVETKKAVTTEKKVTSVRVKKSTRDKLNALVSLNKADTIDELLEIMIDEYLSANILKDEKKQFDMVVELYKSKG
;
A
#
# COMPACT_ATOMS: atom_id res chain seq x y z
N MET A 1 -6.18 0.79 -74.96
CA MET A 1 -6.84 0.25 -73.75
C MET A 1 -7.28 -1.18 -74.02
N SER A 2 -6.62 -2.16 -73.39
CA SER A 2 -7.03 -3.57 -73.35
C SER A 2 -6.25 -4.32 -72.25
N ASN A 3 -7.03 -4.90 -71.33
CA ASN A 3 -6.90 -6.08 -70.48
C ASN A 3 -5.52 -6.71 -70.17
N LEU A 4 -5.33 -7.01 -68.87
CA LEU A 4 -4.71 -8.26 -68.42
C LEU A 4 -5.19 -8.68 -67.00
N LEU A 5 -6.50 -8.61 -66.74
CA LEU A 5 -7.09 -8.93 -65.44
C LEU A 5 -7.05 -10.41 -65.03
N ASN A 6 -6.42 -11.30 -65.80
CA ASN A 6 -6.29 -12.72 -65.45
C ASN A 6 -4.83 -13.17 -65.43
N LYS A 7 -4.14 -12.90 -64.31
CA LYS A 7 -3.05 -13.78 -63.85
C LYS A 7 -3.33 -14.22 -62.42
N ASN A 8 -4.03 -15.35 -62.36
CA ASN A 8 -4.09 -16.24 -61.22
C ASN A 8 -2.76 -16.29 -60.44
N SER A 9 -2.81 -16.14 -59.12
CA SER A 9 -2.38 -17.22 -58.23
C SER A 9 -2.59 -16.82 -56.77
N LYS A 10 -3.65 -17.39 -56.21
CA LYS A 10 -3.90 -17.58 -54.78
C LYS A 10 -2.59 -17.75 -53.99
N LYS A 11 -2.22 -16.74 -53.20
CA LYS A 11 -1.76 -16.88 -51.81
C LYS A 11 -2.15 -15.62 -51.05
N LYS A 12 -3.35 -15.63 -50.45
CA LYS A 12 -3.66 -14.68 -49.36
C LYS A 12 -2.61 -14.93 -48.28
N LEU A 13 -1.65 -14.03 -48.16
CA LEU A 13 -0.71 -14.04 -47.04
C LEU A 13 -1.58 -13.84 -45.79
N LEU A 14 -1.62 -14.84 -44.90
CA LEU A 14 -2.33 -14.72 -43.63
C LEU A 14 -1.77 -13.48 -42.92
N GLU A 15 -2.65 -12.54 -42.58
CA GLU A 15 -2.27 -11.41 -41.74
C GLU A 15 -1.92 -11.96 -40.36
N ARG A 16 -0.62 -11.93 -40.05
CA ARG A 16 -0.11 -12.31 -38.74
C ARG A 16 -0.49 -11.18 -37.78
N GLY A 17 -1.12 -11.54 -36.67
CA GLY A 17 -1.42 -10.60 -35.59
C GLY A 17 -0.15 -9.93 -35.02
N PRO A 18 -0.31 -8.96 -34.12
CA PRO A 18 0.82 -8.20 -33.58
C PRO A 18 1.89 -9.13 -33.01
N GLN A 19 3.16 -8.81 -33.28
CA GLN A 19 4.31 -9.56 -32.81
C GLN A 19 4.38 -9.46 -31.28
N ILE A 20 4.08 -10.55 -30.59
CA ILE A 20 4.12 -10.62 -29.13
C ILE A 20 5.57 -10.89 -28.69
N SER A 21 6.21 -9.92 -28.07
CA SER A 21 7.44 -10.12 -27.30
C SER A 21 7.10 -10.38 -25.82
N PRO A 22 7.87 -11.23 -25.12
CA PRO A 22 7.67 -11.45 -23.68
C PRO A 22 7.99 -10.18 -22.89
N ALA A 23 7.15 -9.86 -21.90
CA ALA A 23 7.32 -8.67 -21.06
C ALA A 23 8.62 -8.72 -20.22
N ASN A 24 9.09 -9.92 -19.87
CA ASN A 24 10.35 -10.12 -19.14
C ASN A 24 11.30 -10.98 -19.97
N GLN A 25 12.29 -10.33 -20.57
CA GLN A 25 13.40 -10.99 -21.22
C GLN A 25 14.56 -11.07 -20.22
N PHE A 26 14.97 -12.29 -19.89
CA PHE A 26 16.12 -12.54 -19.03
C PHE A 26 17.40 -12.11 -19.75
N LYS A 27 18.13 -11.15 -19.18
CA LYS A 27 19.45 -10.71 -19.64
C LYS A 27 20.49 -11.29 -18.69
N LEU A 28 21.48 -12.00 -19.24
CA LEU A 28 22.55 -12.64 -18.47
C LEU A 28 23.43 -11.64 -17.69
N GLU A 29 23.48 -10.38 -18.12
CA GLU A 29 24.19 -9.29 -17.41
C GLU A 29 23.59 -8.98 -16.02
N ALA A 30 22.31 -9.31 -15.78
CA ALA A 30 21.65 -9.06 -14.49
C ALA A 30 21.96 -10.14 -13.43
N VAL A 31 22.62 -11.23 -13.82
CA VAL A 31 22.99 -12.32 -12.92
C VAL A 31 24.32 -12.00 -12.21
N GLU A 32 25.29 -11.43 -12.92
CA GLU A 32 26.64 -11.17 -12.37
C GLU A 32 26.69 -10.03 -11.33
N GLN A 33 25.69 -9.13 -11.30
CA GLN A 33 25.62 -8.08 -10.25
C GLN A 33 24.97 -8.55 -8.94
N ASN A 34 24.33 -9.72 -8.92
CA ASN A 34 23.70 -10.26 -7.71
C ASN A 34 24.53 -11.39 -7.05
N GLU A 35 25.74 -11.66 -7.54
CA GLU A 35 26.58 -12.79 -7.08
C GLU A 35 27.57 -12.45 -5.93
N SER A 36 27.58 -11.23 -5.37
CA SER A 36 28.56 -10.89 -4.31
C SER A 36 28.04 -10.80 -2.87
N LEU A 37 26.79 -11.15 -2.57
CA LEU A 37 26.30 -11.22 -1.18
C LEU A 37 25.49 -12.50 -0.86
N ILE A 38 26.24 -13.61 -0.77
CA ILE A 38 26.25 -14.55 0.38
C ILE A 38 24.95 -15.34 0.70
N ASN A 39 25.05 -16.65 0.42
CA ASN A 39 24.55 -17.84 1.14
C ASN A 39 23.05 -18.04 1.43
N GLU A 40 22.51 -19.04 0.73
CA GLU A 40 21.45 -19.97 1.16
C GLU A 40 21.78 -20.66 2.52
N PRO A 41 20.79 -21.07 3.35
CA PRO A 41 19.97 -22.23 3.00
C PRO A 41 18.47 -22.16 3.37
N THR A 42 17.70 -22.82 2.51
CA THR A 42 16.43 -23.51 2.76
C THR A 42 15.86 -23.45 4.19
N LYS A 43 14.69 -22.81 4.33
CA LYS A 43 13.55 -23.39 5.04
C LYS A 43 12.30 -22.71 4.53
N LYS A 44 11.32 -23.52 4.11
CA LYS A 44 9.91 -23.16 4.06
C LYS A 44 9.53 -22.66 5.45
N VAL A 45 9.72 -21.37 5.70
CA VAL A 45 9.04 -20.71 6.80
C VAL A 45 7.69 -20.42 6.21
N GLU A 46 6.73 -21.29 6.53
CA GLU A 46 5.34 -20.91 6.62
C GLU A 46 5.35 -19.55 7.32
N THR A 47 5.18 -18.48 6.56
CA THR A 47 4.78 -17.20 7.11
C THR A 47 3.46 -17.52 7.77
N LYS A 48 3.53 -17.82 9.07
CA LYS A 48 2.41 -17.72 9.99
C LYS A 48 1.81 -16.39 9.59
N LYS A 49 0.67 -16.44 8.89
CA LYS A 49 -0.13 -15.25 8.65
C LYS A 49 -0.28 -14.71 10.06
N ALA A 50 0.45 -13.64 10.36
CA ALA A 50 0.15 -12.85 11.52
C ALA A 50 -1.33 -12.60 11.33
N VAL A 51 -2.13 -13.13 12.23
CA VAL A 51 -3.52 -12.72 12.33
C VAL A 51 -3.38 -11.28 12.77
N THR A 52 -3.12 -10.40 11.79
CA THR A 52 -3.41 -8.99 11.90
C THR A 52 -4.89 -9.02 12.14
N THR A 53 -5.27 -8.99 13.42
CA THR A 53 -6.59 -8.56 13.83
C THR A 53 -6.86 -7.34 12.98
N GLU A 54 -7.72 -7.51 11.98
CA GLU A 54 -8.01 -6.48 11.00
C GLU A 54 -8.60 -5.33 11.81
N LYS A 55 -7.75 -4.37 12.17
CA LYS A 55 -8.17 -3.20 12.93
C LYS A 55 -9.22 -2.55 12.04
N LYS A 56 -10.47 -2.50 12.53
CA LYS A 56 -11.58 -1.90 11.78
C LYS A 56 -11.17 -0.47 11.44
N VAL A 57 -10.86 -0.22 10.18
CA VAL A 57 -10.46 1.11 9.72
C VAL A 57 -11.72 1.96 9.68
N THR A 58 -11.69 3.07 10.40
CA THR A 58 -12.77 4.07 10.39
C THR A 58 -12.22 5.39 9.90
N SER A 59 -13.05 6.18 9.23
CA SER A 59 -12.63 7.48 8.69
C SER A 59 -13.31 8.62 9.43
N VAL A 60 -12.53 9.60 9.90
CA VAL A 60 -13.06 10.82 10.51
C VAL A 60 -13.03 11.96 9.49
N ARG A 61 -14.17 12.62 9.29
CA ARG A 61 -14.25 13.80 8.42
C ARG A 61 -13.81 15.04 9.18
N VAL A 62 -12.77 15.71 8.69
CA VAL A 62 -12.20 16.93 9.28
C VAL A 62 -12.32 18.12 8.33
N LYS A 63 -12.20 19.33 8.88
CA LYS A 63 -12.13 20.56 8.07
C LYS A 63 -10.83 20.59 7.24
N LYS A 64 -10.84 21.31 6.12
CA LYS A 64 -9.66 21.45 5.26
C LYS A 64 -8.45 22.04 6.01
N SER A 65 -8.68 23.10 6.77
CA SER A 65 -7.63 23.76 7.56
C SER A 65 -6.97 22.83 8.58
N THR A 66 -7.73 21.92 9.20
CA THR A 66 -7.20 20.95 10.15
C THR A 66 -6.45 19.81 9.45
N ARG A 67 -6.95 19.34 8.30
CA ARG A 67 -6.25 18.33 7.49
C ARG A 67 -4.88 18.84 7.05
N ASP A 68 -4.82 20.09 6.57
CA ASP A 68 -3.57 20.67 6.08
C ASP A 68 -2.54 20.83 7.22
N LYS A 69 -3.00 21.11 8.46
CA LYS A 69 -2.14 21.11 9.66
C LYS A 69 -1.61 19.71 10.01
N LEU A 70 -2.47 18.68 10.00
CA LEU A 70 -2.06 17.30 10.27
C LEU A 70 -1.03 16.83 9.24
N ASN A 71 -1.27 17.11 7.96
CA ASN A 71 -0.33 16.79 6.89
C ASN A 71 1.02 17.52 7.08
N ALA A 72 1.00 18.80 7.46
CA ALA A 72 2.22 19.55 7.73
C ALA A 72 3.02 18.94 8.90
N LEU A 73 2.35 18.47 9.95
CA LEU A 73 3.00 17.83 11.09
C LEU A 73 3.65 16.49 10.71
N VAL A 74 3.00 15.69 9.86
CA VAL A 74 3.60 14.47 9.31
C VAL A 74 4.81 14.81 8.43
N SER A 75 4.72 15.85 7.59
CA SER A 75 5.86 16.32 6.79
C SER A 75 7.05 16.82 7.62
N LEU A 76 6.81 17.22 8.87
CA LEU A 76 7.86 17.61 9.83
C LEU A 76 8.47 16.41 10.57
N ASN A 77 8.15 15.17 10.14
CA ASN A 77 8.62 13.91 10.72
C ASN A 77 8.33 13.80 12.23
N LYS A 78 7.15 14.28 12.67
CA LYS A 78 6.69 14.08 14.05
C LYS A 78 6.09 12.69 14.27
N ALA A 79 5.54 12.09 13.22
CA ALA A 79 5.04 10.72 13.17
C ALA A 79 5.04 10.25 11.71
N ASP A 80 5.07 8.94 11.49
CA ASP A 80 5.07 8.36 10.13
C ASP A 80 3.65 8.37 9.54
N THR A 81 2.62 8.23 10.38
CA THR A 81 1.22 8.27 9.97
C THR A 81 0.39 9.29 10.76
N ILE A 82 -0.72 9.74 10.16
CA ILE A 82 -1.66 10.66 10.83
C ILE A 82 -2.30 9.99 12.05
N ASP A 83 -2.54 8.68 11.99
CA ASP A 83 -3.15 7.93 13.10
C ASP A 83 -2.21 7.88 14.32
N GLU A 84 -0.93 7.59 14.11
CA GLU A 84 0.08 7.63 15.18
C GLU A 84 0.24 9.05 15.75
N LEU A 85 0.23 10.08 14.90
CA LEU A 85 0.27 11.47 15.35
C LEU A 85 -0.92 11.79 16.27
N LEU A 86 -2.11 11.34 15.91
CA LEU A 86 -3.32 11.56 16.71
C LEU A 86 -3.25 10.80 18.04
N GLU A 87 -2.74 9.57 18.04
CA GLU A 87 -2.55 8.78 19.26
C GLU A 87 -1.61 9.50 20.25
N ILE A 88 -0.46 9.98 19.76
CA ILE A 88 0.49 10.76 20.56
C ILE A 88 -0.15 12.04 21.11
N MET A 89 -0.87 12.79 20.27
CA MET A 89 -1.51 14.04 20.68
C MET A 89 -2.60 13.82 21.74
N ILE A 90 -3.37 12.74 21.62
CA ILE A 90 -4.40 12.37 22.60
C ILE A 90 -3.75 12.00 23.92
N ASP A 91 -2.71 11.17 23.90
CA ASP A 91 -2.00 10.73 25.12
C ASP A 91 -1.32 11.90 25.83
N GLU A 92 -0.70 12.82 25.08
CA GLU A 92 -0.11 14.04 25.63
C GLU A 92 -1.18 14.93 26.26
N TYR A 93 -2.32 15.10 25.60
CA TYR A 93 -3.43 15.89 26.13
C TYR A 93 -4.02 15.27 27.41
N LEU A 94 -4.23 13.95 27.42
CA LEU A 94 -4.67 13.19 28.60
C LEU A 94 -3.69 13.30 29.76
N SER A 95 -2.39 13.34 29.47
CA SER A 95 -1.36 13.40 30.51
C SER A 95 -1.15 14.80 31.06
N ALA A 96 -1.27 15.83 30.22
CA ALA A 96 -0.96 17.21 30.58
C ALA A 96 -2.15 17.99 31.14
N ASN A 97 -3.37 17.74 30.63
CA ASN A 97 -4.52 18.64 30.87
C ASN A 97 -5.66 18.03 31.69
N ILE A 98 -5.66 16.71 31.92
CA ILE A 98 -6.80 16.02 32.52
C ILE A 98 -6.51 15.62 33.97
N LEU A 99 -7.43 15.96 34.88
CA LEU A 99 -7.34 15.54 36.28
C LEU A 99 -7.65 14.04 36.42
N LYS A 100 -7.18 13.43 37.52
CA LYS A 100 -7.37 11.99 37.80
C LYS A 100 -8.83 11.53 37.74
N ASP A 101 -9.77 12.38 38.15
CA ASP A 101 -11.19 12.01 38.16
C ASP A 101 -11.81 12.09 36.76
N GLU A 102 -11.43 13.09 35.96
CA GLU A 102 -11.83 13.21 34.56
C GLU A 102 -11.26 12.08 33.70
N LYS A 103 -10.04 11.61 34.03
CA LYS A 103 -9.44 10.43 33.38
C LYS A 103 -10.30 9.17 33.56
N LYS A 104 -10.81 8.93 34.77
CA LYS A 104 -11.71 7.79 35.04
C LYS A 104 -13.01 7.89 34.24
N GLN A 105 -13.55 9.11 34.10
CA GLN A 105 -14.73 9.34 33.27
C GLN A 105 -14.44 9.05 31.80
N PHE A 106 -13.30 9.51 31.29
CA PHE A 106 -12.86 9.21 29.93
C PHE A 106 -12.73 7.70 29.68
N ASP A 107 -12.07 6.98 30.59
CA ASP A 107 -11.88 5.52 30.47
C ASP A 107 -13.23 4.78 30.45
N MET A 108 -14.17 5.18 31.31
CA MET A 108 -15.53 4.62 31.33
C MET A 108 -16.27 4.86 30.01
N VAL A 109 -16.17 6.07 29.43
CA VAL A 109 -16.80 6.40 28.15
C VAL A 109 -16.18 5.60 27.00
N VAL A 110 -14.87 5.41 26.99
CA VAL A 110 -14.17 4.59 25.99
C VAL A 110 -14.60 3.13 26.08
N GLU A 111 -14.75 2.58 27.29
CA GLU A 111 -15.25 1.22 27.50
C GLU A 111 -16.68 1.02 26.98
N LEU A 112 -17.55 2.02 27.17
CA LEU A 112 -18.90 2.03 26.59
C LEU A 112 -18.88 2.03 25.06
N TYR A 113 -17.94 2.72 24.42
CA TYR A 113 -17.81 2.66 22.95
C TYR A 113 -17.26 1.32 22.47
N LYS A 114 -16.30 0.72 23.19
CA LYS A 114 -15.74 -0.60 22.86
C LYS A 114 -16.78 -1.71 22.97
N SER A 115 -17.65 -1.67 23.97
CA SER A 115 -18.72 -2.66 24.15
C SER A 115 -19.84 -2.59 23.10
N LYS A 116 -19.99 -1.45 22.42
CA LYS A 116 -21.00 -1.24 21.38
C LYS A 116 -20.54 -1.59 19.95
N GLY A 117 -19.23 -1.75 19.72
CA GLY A 117 -18.63 -1.96 18.39
C GLY A 117 -18.18 -3.38 18.12
#